data_AF-A0A0F9NFQ3-F1
#
_entry.id   AF-A0A0F9NFQ3-F1
#
_cell.length_a   1.000
_cell.length_b   1.000
_cell.length_c   1.000
_cell.angle_alpha   90.00
_cell.angle_beta   90.00
_cell.angle_gamma   90.00
#
_symmetry.space_group_name_H-M   'P 1'
#
loop_
_entity.id
_entity.type
_entity.pdbx_description
1 polymer ?
#
loop_
_entity_poly.entity_id
_entity_poly.type
_entity_poly.pdbx_seq_one_letter_code
_entity_poly.pdbx_strand_id
1 'polypeptide(L)'
;MQDGILRDLQELIDFLGAHPELPMPKNIEIGVYDFKKEDIETAGKIAQGLKTFEKDIDDTFFRLIKRFGDVSLRYVFYRSAVCTKRVVGTKTETKMVPASNTPMVEKEIETEIIEWDCPTLLEGDQKDA
;
A
#
# COMPACT_ATOMS: atom_id res chain seq x y z
N MET A 1 -15.72 -16.85 -18.53
CA MET A 1 -15.44 -17.60 -17.30
C MET A 1 -15.60 -16.60 -16.16
N GLN A 2 -16.60 -16.76 -15.29
CA GLN A 2 -16.61 -15.96 -14.05
C GLN A 2 -15.39 -16.39 -13.25
N ASP A 3 -14.54 -15.43 -12.92
CA ASP A 3 -13.32 -15.63 -12.13
C ASP A 3 -13.68 -16.33 -10.82
N GLY A 4 -12.92 -17.37 -10.42
CA GLY A 4 -13.23 -18.17 -9.22
C GLY A 4 -13.37 -17.31 -7.97
N ILE A 5 -12.57 -16.25 -7.87
CA ILE A 5 -12.63 -15.28 -6.77
C ILE A 5 -13.99 -14.58 -6.70
N LEU A 6 -14.56 -14.20 -7.86
CA LEU A 6 -15.86 -13.52 -7.89
C LEU A 6 -17.00 -14.45 -7.44
N ARG A 7 -16.90 -15.75 -7.75
CA ARG A 7 -17.86 -16.75 -7.26
C ARG A 7 -17.73 -16.90 -5.74
N ASP A 8 -16.53 -17.03 -5.22
CA ASP A 8 -16.31 -17.24 -3.78
C ASP A 8 -16.73 -16.00 -2.96
N LEU A 9 -16.57 -14.78 -3.51
CA LEU A 9 -17.12 -13.55 -2.91
C LEU A 9 -18.65 -13.54 -2.91
N GLN A 10 -19.29 -14.08 -3.94
CA GLN A 10 -20.75 -14.23 -3.95
C GLN A 10 -21.21 -15.24 -2.89
N GLU A 11 -20.51 -16.37 -2.75
CA GLU A 11 -20.80 -17.36 -1.71
C GLU A 11 -20.68 -16.77 -0.29
N LEU A 12 -19.70 -15.89 -0.05
CA LEU A 12 -19.58 -15.16 1.22
C LEU A 12 -20.80 -14.25 1.47
N ILE A 13 -21.25 -13.51 0.46
CA ILE A 13 -22.44 -12.65 0.56
C ILE A 13 -23.66 -13.50 0.91
N ASP A 14 -23.85 -14.62 0.20
CA ASP A 14 -24.98 -15.52 0.40
C ASP A 14 -24.96 -16.15 1.81
N PHE A 15 -23.79 -16.58 2.28
CA PHE A 15 -23.61 -17.11 3.64
C PHE A 15 -23.97 -16.07 4.70
N LEU A 16 -23.42 -14.85 4.63
CA LEU A 16 -23.74 -13.80 5.60
C LEU A 16 -25.24 -13.45 5.56
N GLY A 17 -25.84 -13.36 4.37
CA GLY A 17 -27.26 -13.11 4.21
C GLY A 17 -28.16 -14.19 4.83
N ALA A 18 -27.73 -15.45 4.80
CA ALA A 18 -28.45 -16.58 5.41
C ALA A 18 -28.28 -16.67 6.93
N HIS A 19 -27.30 -15.98 7.50
CA HIS A 19 -26.92 -16.04 8.91
C HIS A 19 -26.99 -14.67 9.61
N PRO A 20 -28.18 -14.03 9.69
CA PRO A 20 -28.34 -12.71 10.32
C PRO A 20 -28.08 -12.70 11.84
N GLU A 21 -28.03 -13.87 12.48
CA GLU A 21 -27.62 -14.03 13.87
C GLU A 21 -26.12 -13.75 14.09
N LEU A 22 -25.32 -13.82 13.03
CA LEU A 22 -23.89 -13.53 13.11
C LEU A 22 -23.64 -12.01 13.04
N PRO A 23 -22.62 -11.50 13.76
CA PRO A 23 -22.24 -10.10 13.63
C PRO A 23 -21.85 -9.75 12.19
N MET A 24 -22.52 -8.77 11.60
CA MET A 24 -22.19 -8.29 10.26
C MET A 24 -20.91 -7.45 10.27
N PRO A 25 -20.03 -7.64 9.28
CA PRO A 25 -18.87 -6.77 9.12
C PRO A 25 -19.33 -5.34 8.84
N LYS A 26 -18.74 -4.37 9.55
CA LYS A 26 -19.03 -2.95 9.32
C LYS A 26 -18.29 -2.37 8.11
N ASN A 27 -17.21 -3.03 7.71
CA ASN A 27 -16.39 -2.67 6.55
C ASN A 27 -15.67 -3.91 6.03
N ILE A 28 -15.42 -3.95 4.72
CA ILE A 28 -14.64 -5.00 4.06
C ILE A 28 -13.56 -4.31 3.22
N GLU A 29 -12.31 -4.72 3.43
CA GLU A 29 -11.17 -4.24 2.66
C GLU A 29 -10.53 -5.41 1.91
N ILE A 30 -10.49 -5.31 0.58
CA ILE A 30 -9.89 -6.31 -0.29
C ILE A 30 -8.54 -5.77 -0.76
N GLY A 31 -7.46 -6.37 -0.26
CA GLY A 31 -6.10 -6.04 -0.69
C GLY A 31 -5.71 -6.82 -1.94
N VAL A 32 -5.24 -6.12 -2.97
CA VAL A 32 -4.68 -6.71 -4.19
C VAL A 32 -3.17 -6.50 -4.18
N TYR A 33 -2.44 -7.62 -4.18
CA TYR A 33 -0.98 -7.66 -4.17
C TYR A 33 -0.50 -8.43 -5.38
N ASP A 34 0.33 -7.80 -6.21
CA ASP A 34 1.07 -8.48 -7.28
C ASP A 34 2.54 -8.04 -7.23
N PHE A 35 3.29 -8.60 -6.29
CA PHE A 35 4.71 -8.28 -6.07
C PHE A 35 5.63 -8.62 -7.25
N LYS A 36 5.12 -9.23 -8.32
CA LYS A 36 5.88 -9.49 -9.55
C LYS A 36 5.74 -8.36 -10.57
N LYS A 37 4.76 -7.48 -10.41
CA LYS A 37 4.41 -6.39 -11.34
C LYS A 37 4.16 -5.10 -10.59
N GLU A 38 5.14 -4.73 -9.78
CA GLU A 38 5.14 -3.44 -9.10
C GLU A 38 6.00 -2.49 -9.92
N ASP A 39 5.34 -1.69 -10.74
CA ASP A 39 5.95 -0.60 -11.48
C ASP A 39 4.96 0.54 -11.71
N ILE A 40 5.51 1.70 -12.07
CA ILE A 40 4.74 2.91 -12.31
C ILE A 40 3.72 2.77 -13.45
N GLU A 41 4.02 1.97 -14.48
CA GLU A 41 3.12 1.77 -15.62
C GLU A 41 1.87 0.99 -15.19
N THR A 42 2.06 -0.04 -14.37
CA THR A 42 0.99 -0.87 -13.81
C THR A 42 0.13 -0.06 -12.85
N ALA A 43 0.75 0.73 -11.96
CA ALA A 43 0.04 1.66 -11.09
C ALA A 43 -0.79 2.67 -11.91
N GLY A 44 -0.23 3.22 -12.99
CA GLY A 44 -0.94 4.13 -13.90
C GLY A 44 -2.14 3.49 -14.60
N LYS A 45 -2.00 2.26 -15.12
CA LYS A 45 -3.11 1.51 -15.74
C LYS A 45 -4.24 1.24 -14.76
N ILE A 46 -3.89 0.85 -13.52
CA ILE A 46 -4.88 0.62 -12.46
C ILE A 46 -5.58 1.94 -12.10
N ALA A 47 -4.83 3.02 -11.90
CA ALA A 47 -5.38 4.35 -11.63
C ALA A 47 -6.39 4.78 -12.72
N GLN A 48 -6.05 4.59 -14.00
CA GLN A 48 -6.96 4.86 -15.13
C GLN A 48 -8.23 4.01 -15.08
N GLY A 49 -8.10 2.71 -14.77
CA GLY A 49 -9.24 1.80 -14.64
C GLY A 49 -10.18 2.16 -13.48
N LEU A 50 -9.63 2.61 -12.35
CA LEU A 50 -10.39 3.00 -11.16
C LEU A 50 -11.20 4.30 -11.35
N LYS A 51 -10.72 5.20 -12.21
CA LYS A 51 -11.21 6.56 -12.51
C LYS A 51 -11.20 7.53 -11.33
N THR A 52 -11.78 7.13 -10.20
CA THR A 52 -11.83 7.89 -8.95
C THR A 52 -11.32 6.99 -7.84
N PHE A 53 -10.27 7.40 -7.15
CA PHE A 53 -9.62 6.64 -6.09
C PHE A 53 -9.03 7.59 -5.05
N GLU A 54 -8.76 7.05 -3.87
CA GLU A 54 -7.93 7.66 -2.84
C GLU A 54 -6.49 7.15 -3.00
N LYS A 55 -5.52 8.03 -2.75
CA LYS A 55 -4.10 7.69 -2.71
C LYS A 55 -3.66 7.67 -1.25
N ASP A 56 -3.03 6.58 -0.83
CA ASP A 56 -2.51 6.40 0.52
C ASP A 56 -1.05 5.95 0.42
N ILE A 57 -0.14 6.70 1.02
CA ILE A 57 1.30 6.48 0.92
C ILE A 57 1.91 6.54 2.32
N ASP A 58 2.65 5.49 2.69
CA ASP A 58 3.47 5.46 3.89
C ASP A 58 4.94 5.22 3.56
N ASP A 59 5.78 4.92 4.53
CA ASP A 59 7.22 4.72 4.31
C ASP A 59 7.53 3.50 3.42
N THR A 60 6.65 2.51 3.38
CA THR A 60 6.89 1.23 2.70
C THR A 60 6.04 1.08 1.44
N PHE A 61 4.79 1.54 1.47
CA PHE A 61 3.79 1.22 0.47
C PHE A 61 3.17 2.46 -0.16
N PHE A 62 2.89 2.33 -1.45
CA PHE A 62 2.06 3.22 -2.24
C PHE A 62 0.76 2.49 -2.57
N ARG A 63 -0.40 3.11 -2.32
CA ARG A 63 -1.68 2.41 -2.41
C ARG A 63 -2.74 3.23 -3.13
N LEU A 64 -3.49 2.54 -3.98
CA LEU A 64 -4.66 3.06 -4.68
C LEU A 64 -5.91 2.40 -4.11
N ILE A 65 -6.82 3.20 -3.56
CA ILE A 65 -8.01 2.72 -2.87
C ILE A 65 -9.26 3.15 -3.63
N LYS A 66 -10.09 2.18 -4.01
CA LYS A 66 -11.43 2.41 -4.56
C LYS A 66 -12.48 2.02 -3.54
N ARG A 67 -13.38 2.93 -3.17
CA ARG A 67 -14.52 2.66 -2.29
C ARG A 67 -15.81 2.47 -3.08
N PHE A 68 -16.65 1.55 -2.61
CA PHE A 68 -18.00 1.26 -3.11
C PHE A 68 -19.06 1.43 -1.99
N GLY A 69 -18.78 2.28 -1.00
CA GLY A 69 -19.48 2.31 0.29
C GLY A 69 -18.55 1.75 1.38
N ASP A 70 -19.05 0.83 2.20
CA ASP A 70 -18.28 0.17 3.27
C ASP A 70 -17.32 -0.91 2.77
N VAL A 71 -17.36 -1.21 1.46
CA VAL A 71 -16.43 -2.12 0.79
C VAL A 71 -15.39 -1.31 0.01
N SER A 72 -14.13 -1.69 0.15
CA SER A 72 -13.03 -1.06 -0.58
C SER A 72 -12.08 -2.07 -1.21
N LEU A 73 -11.50 -1.67 -2.34
CA LEU A 73 -10.45 -2.38 -3.05
C LEU A 73 -9.16 -1.58 -2.97
N ARG A 74 -8.09 -2.19 -2.47
CA ARG A 74 -6.80 -1.54 -2.20
C ARG A 74 -5.70 -2.23 -3.00
N TYR A 75 -5.23 -1.58 -4.05
CA TYR A 75 -4.04 -2.03 -4.79
C TYR A 75 -2.81 -1.54 -4.06
N VAL A 76 -1.94 -2.48 -3.68
CA VAL A 76 -0.76 -2.19 -2.87
C VAL A 76 0.49 -2.42 -3.72
N PHE A 77 1.36 -1.42 -3.72
CA PHE A 77 2.68 -1.47 -4.34
C PHE A 77 3.72 -1.10 -3.30
N TYR A 78 4.94 -1.62 -3.39
CA TYR A 78 6.07 -1.00 -2.71
C TYR A 78 6.24 0.45 -3.19
N ARG A 79 6.45 1.38 -2.25
CA ARG A 79 6.69 2.79 -2.57
C ARG A 79 7.94 2.95 -3.43
N SER A 80 8.97 2.14 -3.21
CA SER A 80 10.20 2.13 -4.02
C SER A 80 10.00 1.67 -5.47
N ALA A 81 8.90 0.97 -5.75
CA ALA A 81 8.58 0.52 -7.10
C ALA A 81 7.81 1.56 -7.93
N VAL A 82 7.18 2.53 -7.26
CA VAL A 82 6.34 3.57 -7.87
C VAL A 82 6.99 4.95 -7.79
N CYS A 83 7.61 5.26 -6.64
CA CYS A 83 8.23 6.54 -6.35
C CYS A 83 9.75 6.45 -6.40
N THR A 84 10.40 7.58 -6.70
CA THR A 84 11.85 7.66 -6.69
C THR A 84 12.34 8.12 -5.32
N LYS A 85 13.27 7.36 -4.73
CA LYS A 85 13.93 7.73 -3.47
C LYS A 85 14.97 8.85 -3.73
N ARG A 86 14.89 9.95 -2.99
CA ARG A 86 15.85 11.07 -3.04
C ARG A 86 16.48 11.29 -1.66
N VAL A 87 17.80 11.17 -1.59
CA VAL A 87 18.55 11.48 -0.36
C VAL A 87 18.77 12.98 -0.29
N VAL A 88 18.26 13.62 0.76
CA VAL A 88 18.34 15.09 0.93
C VAL A 88 19.34 15.52 1.99
N GLY A 89 19.92 14.55 2.70
CA GLY A 89 20.98 14.80 3.65
C GLY A 89 21.35 13.55 4.42
N THR A 90 22.22 13.71 5.40
CA THR A 90 22.56 12.69 6.37
C THR A 90 22.43 13.28 7.77
N LYS A 91 22.03 12.45 8.73
CA LYS A 91 22.02 12.81 10.15
C LYS A 91 22.74 11.73 10.94
N THR A 92 23.45 12.14 11.99
CA THR A 92 24.05 11.21 12.94
C THR A 92 22.99 10.84 13.97
N GLU A 93 22.72 9.55 14.13
CA GLU A 93 21.79 9.03 15.13
C GLU A 93 22.44 7.94 15.97
N THR A 94 22.17 7.96 17.26
CA THR A 94 22.55 6.87 18.16
C THR A 94 21.57 5.72 17.98
N LYS A 95 22.06 4.57 17.52
CA LYS A 95 21.28 3.34 17.36
C LYS A 95 21.90 2.19 18.14
N MET A 96 21.03 1.32 18.64
CA MET A 96 21.44 0.05 19.23
C MET A 96 21.81 -0.92 18.10
N VAL A 97 23.05 -1.41 18.08
CA VAL A 97 23.52 -2.38 17.10
C VAL A 97 24.01 -3.67 17.76
N PRO A 98 23.83 -4.84 17.11
CA PRO A 98 24.39 -6.08 17.61
C PRO A 98 25.92 -6.02 17.59
N ALA A 99 26.57 -6.25 18.72
CA ALA A 99 27.99 -6.53 18.78
C ALA A 99 28.21 -8.05 18.80
N SER A 100 29.22 -8.54 18.06
CA SER A 100 29.48 -9.98 17.95
C SER A 100 29.56 -10.63 19.33
N ASN A 101 28.68 -11.60 19.59
CA ASN A 101 28.57 -12.35 20.85
C ASN A 101 28.39 -11.49 22.12
N THR A 102 27.79 -10.30 22.02
CA THR A 102 27.52 -9.40 23.16
C THR A 102 26.13 -8.74 23.05
N PRO A 103 25.60 -8.17 24.15
CA PRO A 103 24.36 -7.38 24.12
C PRO A 103 24.45 -6.21 23.13
N MET A 104 23.29 -5.68 22.73
CA MET A 104 23.21 -4.51 21.86
C MET A 104 24.01 -3.34 22.46
N VAL A 105 24.80 -2.65 21.64
CA VAL A 105 25.59 -1.48 22.05
C VAL A 105 25.08 -0.22 21.35
N GLU A 106 25.11 0.91 22.05
CA GLU A 106 24.86 2.21 21.43
C GLU A 106 26.01 2.60 20.51
N LYS A 107 25.68 2.97 19.27
CA LYS A 107 26.64 3.46 18.29
C LYS A 107 26.05 4.64 17.53
N GLU A 108 26.85 5.68 17.34
CA GLU A 108 26.54 6.75 16.41
C GLU A 108 26.68 6.25 14.97
N ILE A 109 25.62 6.37 14.18
CA ILE A 109 25.55 5.92 12.79
C ILE A 109 25.01 7.07 11.95
N GLU A 110 25.66 7.34 10.82
CA GLU A 110 25.11 8.24 9.81
C GLU A 110 23.95 7.55 9.09
N THR A 111 22.78 8.16 9.15
CA THR A 111 21.56 7.71 8.47
C THR A 111 21.15 8.74 7.42
N GLU A 112 20.74 8.24 6.25
CA GLU A 112 20.22 9.09 5.17
C GLU A 112 18.88 9.71 5.57
N ILE A 113 18.73 11.00 5.32
CA ILE A 113 17.44 11.70 5.34
C ILE A 113 16.83 11.53 3.95
N ILE A 114 15.66 10.89 3.89
CA ILE A 114 15.04 10.43 2.65
C ILE A 114 13.76 11.22 2.39
N GLU A 115 13.69 11.82 1.21
CA GLU A 115 12.46 12.31 0.60
C GLU A 115 12.06 11.38 -0.56
N TRP A 116 10.79 11.39 -0.93
CA TRP A 116 10.24 10.53 -1.96
C TRP A 116 9.53 11.36 -3.01
N ASP A 117 10.01 11.30 -4.24
CA ASP A 117 9.38 11.95 -5.37
C ASP A 117 8.40 10.95 -6.03
N CYS A 118 7.12 11.06 -5.67
CA CYS A 118 6.07 10.23 -6.25
C CYS A 118 5.47 10.89 -7.50
N PRO A 119 5.39 10.17 -8.63
CA PRO A 119 4.80 10.71 -9.85
C PRO A 119 3.28 10.88 -9.74
N THR A 120 2.76 11.87 -10.45
CA THR A 120 1.33 12.04 -10.70
C THR A 120 0.82 10.89 -11.57
N LEU A 121 -0.20 10.16 -11.12
CA LEU A 121 -0.73 9.01 -11.86
C LEU A 121 -1.86 9.36 -12.83
N LEU A 122 -2.56 10.47 -12.60
CA LEU A 122 -3.62 11.00 -13.47
C LEU A 122 -3.43 12.51 -13.67
N GLU A 123 -3.84 13.05 -14.82
CA GLU A 123 -3.87 14.51 -15.02
C GLU A 123 -4.75 15.18 -13.94
N GLY A 124 -4.14 16.02 -13.11
CA GLY A 124 -4.80 16.72 -12.00
C GLY A 124 -4.53 16.16 -10.59
N ASP A 125 -3.78 15.07 -10.46
CA ASP A 125 -3.32 14.57 -9.16
C ASP A 125 -2.22 15.52 -8.62
N GLN A 126 -2.49 16.20 -7.51
CA GLN A 126 -1.50 17.09 -6.89
C GLN A 126 -0.28 16.28 -6.45
N LYS A 127 0.91 16.83 -6.74
CA LYS A 127 2.15 16.33 -6.18
C LYS A 127 2.11 16.60 -4.68
N ASP A 128 1.95 15.56 -3.88
CA ASP A 128 2.18 15.66 -2.44
C ASP A 128 3.69 15.84 -2.25
N ALA A 129 4.06 16.99 -1.70
CA ALA A 129 5.43 17.39 -1.37
C ALA A 129 5.96 16.63 -0.15
#